data_AF-A0A0P7N7G5-F1
#
_entry.id   AF-A0A0P7N7G5-F1
#
_cell.length_a   1.000
_cell.length_b   1.000
_cell.length_c   1.000
_cell.angle_alpha   90.00
_cell.angle_beta   90.00
_cell.angle_gamma   90.00
#
_symmetry.space_group_name_H-M   'P 1'
#
loop_
_entity.id
_entity.type
_entity.pdbx_description
1 polymer ?
#
loop_
_entity_poly.entity_id
_entity_poly.type
_entity_poly.pdbx_seq_one_letter_code
_entity_poly.pdbx_strand_id
1 'polypeptide(L)' 'MANTRHRKTDDRTNNVERIRDIVKNTEEKIHEAEMSMEFVDPLQSKLLKEKNKRRKQSIEALNEEMKDEIAARKKGEV' A
#
# COMPACT_ATOMS: atom_id res chain seq x y z
N MET A 1 -42.60 -7.18 -1.81
CA MET A 1 -41.45 -6.71 -2.60
C MET A 1 -40.18 -7.01 -1.82
N ALA A 2 -39.51 -8.14 -2.09
CA ALA A 2 -38.29 -8.52 -1.40
C ALA A 2 -37.13 -7.66 -1.93
N ASN A 3 -36.64 -6.75 -1.10
CA ASN A 3 -35.51 -5.89 -1.42
C ASN A 3 -34.22 -6.69 -1.22
N THR A 4 -33.90 -7.58 -2.17
CA THR A 4 -32.63 -8.28 -2.20
C THR A 4 -31.55 -7.25 -2.53
N ARG A 5 -31.05 -6.55 -1.50
CA ARG A 5 -29.79 -5.81 -1.56
C ARG A 5 -28.73 -6.87 -1.86
N HIS A 6 -28.46 -7.08 -3.15
CA HIS A 6 -27.36 -7.90 -3.62
C HIS A 6 -26.10 -7.20 -3.09
N ARG A 7 -25.64 -7.62 -1.91
CA ARG A 7 -24.34 -7.23 -1.39
C ARG A 7 -23.37 -7.73 -2.43
N LYS A 8 -22.85 -6.82 -3.26
CA LYS A 8 -21.79 -7.12 -4.21
C LYS A 8 -20.69 -7.77 -3.37
N THR A 9 -20.45 -9.05 -3.56
CA THR A 9 -19.32 -9.74 -2.96
C THR A 9 -18.10 -8.97 -3.41
N ASP A 10 -17.34 -8.43 -2.46
CA ASP A 10 -16.15 -7.65 -2.77
C ASP A 10 -15.22 -8.53 -3.61
N ASP A 11 -14.90 -8.08 -4.82
CA ASP A 11 -14.08 -8.85 -5.76
C ASP A 11 -12.62 -8.67 -5.35
N ARG A 12 -12.14 -9.59 -4.54
CA ARG A 12 -10.78 -9.58 -3.99
C ARG A 12 -9.76 -10.20 -4.95
N THR A 13 -10.17 -10.60 -6.16
CA THR A 13 -9.30 -11.28 -7.12
C THR A 13 -8.15 -10.40 -7.61
N ASN A 14 -8.24 -9.07 -7.51
CA ASN A 14 -7.21 -8.12 -7.93
C ASN A 14 -6.47 -7.41 -6.77
N ASN A 15 -6.77 -7.77 -5.51
CA ASN A 15 -6.21 -7.07 -4.35
C ASN A 15 -4.69 -7.20 -4.28
N VAL A 16 -4.14 -8.39 -4.59
CA VAL A 16 -2.68 -8.62 -4.59
C VAL A 16 -1.99 -7.68 -5.57
N GLU A 17 -2.54 -7.56 -6.78
CA GLU A 17 -2.02 -6.72 -7.85
C GLU A 17 -2.10 -5.24 -7.46
N ARG A 18 -3.22 -4.79 -6.90
CA ARG A 18 -3.40 -3.42 -6.40
C ARG A 18 -2.41 -3.09 -5.27
N ILE A 19 -2.20 -4.01 -4.33
CA ILE A 19 -1.26 -3.81 -3.22
C ILE A 19 0.17 -3.71 -3.76
N ARG A 20 0.57 -4.56 -4.71
CA ARG A 20 1.89 -4.48 -5.37
C ARG A 20 2.13 -3.12 -6.02
N ASP A 21 1.14 -2.61 -6.75
CA ASP A 21 1.25 -1.30 -7.39
C ASP A 21 1.38 -0.17 -6.37
N ILE A 22 0.62 -0.22 -5.27
CA ILE A 22 0.73 0.77 -4.19
C ILE A 22 2.10 0.72 -3.53
N VAL A 23 2.62 -0.48 -3.23
CA VAL A 23 3.95 -0.66 -2.65
C VAL A 23 5.01 -0.08 -3.57
N LYS A 24 5.04 -0.48 -4.85
CA LYS A 24 6.01 0.02 -5.84
C LYS A 24 5.97 1.55 -5.95
N ASN A 25 4.79 2.13 -6.15
CA ASN A 25 4.62 3.58 -6.24
C ASN A 25 5.06 4.30 -4.94
N THR A 26 4.91 3.67 -3.79
CA THR A 26 5.31 4.25 -2.50
C THR A 26 6.82 4.16 -2.30
N GLU A 27 7.46 3.08 -2.74
CA GLU A 27 8.92 2.93 -2.75
C GLU A 27 9.58 3.96 -3.69
N GLU A 28 9.04 4.16 -4.89
CA GLU A 28 9.49 5.21 -5.82
C GLU A 28 9.41 6.60 -5.16
N LYS A 29 8.28 6.91 -4.49
CA LYS A 29 8.11 8.18 -3.75
C LYS A 29 9.04 8.32 -2.55
N ILE A 30 9.49 7.21 -1.94
CA ILE A 30 10.50 7.25 -0.87
C ILE A 30 11.85 7.61 -1.50
N HIS A 31 12.23 6.95 -2.59
CA HIS A 31 13.50 7.17 -3.28
C HIS A 31 13.60 8.59 -3.84
N GLU A 32 12.56 9.09 -4.52
CA GLU A 32 12.47 10.48 -4.97
C GLU A 32 12.62 11.48 -3.82
N ALA A 33 11.95 11.22 -2.70
CA ALA A 33 12.06 12.06 -1.52
C ALA A 33 13.50 12.02 -0.94
N GLU A 34 14.12 10.84 -0.85
CA GLU A 34 15.51 10.68 -0.38
C GLU A 34 16.50 11.44 -1.27
N MET A 35 16.35 11.40 -2.60
CA MET A 35 17.15 12.22 -3.53
C MET A 35 16.91 13.72 -3.33
N SER A 36 15.66 14.14 -3.13
CA SER A 36 15.33 15.55 -2.94
C SER A 36 15.84 16.13 -1.62
N MET A 37 16.11 15.29 -0.60
CA MET A 37 16.57 15.74 0.72
C MET A 37 17.90 16.49 0.69
N GLU A 38 18.72 16.27 -0.35
CA GLU A 38 20.00 16.97 -0.54
C GLU A 38 19.82 18.44 -0.93
N PHE A 39 18.69 18.80 -1.54
CA PHE A 39 18.45 20.14 -2.11
C PHE A 39 17.49 21.00 -1.28
N VAL A 40 16.90 20.47 -0.21
CA VAL A 40 15.93 21.17 0.64
C VAL A 40 16.56 21.64 1.94
N ASP A 41 15.92 22.60 2.61
CA ASP A 41 16.37 23.07 3.91
C ASP A 41 16.25 21.97 5.01
N PRO A 42 16.95 22.12 6.14
CA PRO A 42 16.97 21.11 7.20
C PRO A 42 15.59 20.79 7.79
N LEU A 43 14.67 21.75 7.84
CA LEU A 43 13.32 21.53 8.36
C LEU A 43 12.52 20.66 7.39
N GLN A 44 12.55 21.00 6.10
CA GLN A 44 11.91 20.20 5.05
C GLN A 44 12.51 18.79 4.97
N SER A 45 13.84 18.67 5.07
CA SER A 45 14.53 17.37 5.12
C SER A 45 14.01 16.50 6.27
N LYS A 46 13.84 17.07 7.47
CA LYS A 46 13.27 16.36 8.62
C LYS A 46 11.82 15.93 8.38
N LEU A 47 10.99 16.80 7.80
CA LEU A 47 9.60 16.46 7.46
C LEU A 47 9.51 15.34 6.43
N LEU A 48 10.36 15.36 5.40
CA LEU A 48 10.47 14.29 4.40
C LEU A 48 10.89 12.97 5.05
N LYS A 49 11.86 12.99 5.99
CA LYS A 49 12.29 11.78 6.73
C LYS A 49 11.15 11.16 7.53
N GLU A 50 10.40 11.97 8.28
CA GLU A 50 9.24 11.49 9.02
C GLU A 50 8.13 10.96 8.09
N LYS A 51 7.91 11.60 6.94
CA LYS A 51 6.97 11.11 5.93
C LYS A 51 7.41 9.77 5.35
N ASN A 52 8.69 9.62 5.04
CA ASN A 52 9.26 8.37 4.54
C ASN A 52 9.19 7.25 5.60
N LYS A 53 9.39 7.57 6.88
CA LYS A 53 9.20 6.62 7.99
C LYS A 53 7.77 6.07 8.01
N ARG A 54 6.76 6.94 7.91
CA ARG A 54 5.35 6.51 7.84
C ARG A 54 5.04 5.69 6.58
N ARG A 55 5.62 6.05 5.43
CA ARG A 55 5.48 5.28 4.18
C ARG A 55 6.05 3.87 4.33
N LYS A 56 7.22 3.73 4.98
CA LYS A 56 7.84 2.41 5.25
C LYS A 56 6.94 1.55 6.15
N GLN A 57 6.35 2.12 7.20
CA GLN A 57 5.36 1.42 8.04
C GLN A 57 4.11 1.02 7.25
N SER A 58 3.63 1.88 6.35
CA SER A 58 2.49 1.55 5.47
C SER A 58 2.82 0.41 4.51
N ILE A 59 4.03 0.38 3.94
CA ILE A 59 4.48 -0.71 3.07
C ILE A 59 4.54 -2.03 3.84
N GLU A 60 5.01 -2.01 5.09
CA GLU A 60 5.06 -3.20 5.94
C GLU A 60 3.65 -3.79 6.14
N ALA A 61 2.67 -2.97 6.53
CA ALA A 61 1.28 -3.39 6.68
C ALA A 61 0.68 -3.90 5.36
N LEU A 62 0.96 -3.23 4.24
CA LEU A 62 0.52 -3.67 2.91
C LEU A 62 1.15 -5.02 2.51
N ASN A 63 2.42 -5.25 2.86
CA ASN A 63 3.08 -6.52 2.60
C ASN A 63 2.50 -7.67 3.44
N GLU A 64 2.06 -7.39 4.67
CA GLU A 64 1.30 -8.35 5.47
C GLU A 64 -0.05 -8.67 4.82
N GLU A 65 -0.81 -7.65 4.42
CA GLU A 65 -2.09 -7.82 3.71
C GLU A 65 -1.92 -8.62 2.41
N MET A 66 -0.86 -8.34 1.64
CA MET A 66 -0.56 -9.10 0.41
C MET A 66 -0.30 -10.58 0.69
N LYS A 67 0.39 -10.91 1.79
CA LYS A 67 0.63 -12.32 2.17
C LYS A 67 -0.68 -13.01 2.52
N ASP A 68 -1.56 -12.33 3.25
CA ASP A 68 -2.87 -12.85 3.60
C ASP A 68 -3.73 -13.09 2.36
N GLU A 69 -3.72 -12.17 1.39
CA GLU A 69 -4.47 -12.37 0.12
C GLU A 69 -3.90 -13.49 -0.73
N ILE A 70 -2.58 -13.65 -0.77
CA ILE A 70 -1.96 -14.78 -1.45
C ILE A 70 -2.34 -16.10 -0.76
N ALA A 71 -2.39 -16.12 0.58
CA ALA A 71 -2.80 -17.30 1.34
C ALA A 71 -4.28 -17.63 1.11
N ALA A 72 -5.16 -16.64 1.12
CA ALA A 72 -6.58 -16.78 0.80
C ALA A 72 -6.77 -17.31 -0.63
N ARG A 73 -6.04 -16.78 -1.62
CA ARG A 73 -6.10 -17.22 -3.02
C ARG A 73 -5.68 -18.68 -3.17
N LYS A 74 -4.64 -19.11 -2.44
CA LYS A 74 -4.20 -20.51 -2.42
C LYS A 74 -5.22 -21.45 -1.78
N LYS A 75 -6.01 -20.96 -0.82
CA LYS A 75 -7.10 -21.71 -0.18
C LYS A 75 -8.41 -21.69 -0.98
N GLY A 76 -8.50 -20.86 -2.03
CA GLY A 76 -9.73 -20.65 -2.81
C GLY A 76 -10.77 -19.78 -2.08
N GLU A 77 -10.33 -18.93 -1.15
CA GLU A 77 -11.18 -18.03 -0.37
C GLU A 77 -11.39 -16.66 -1.06
N VAL A 78 -10.71 -16.43 -2.19
CA VAL A 78 -10.81 -15.25 -3.08
C VAL A 78 -10.69 -15.65 -4.54
#